data_AF-A0A924VKR6-F1
#
_entry.id   AF-A0A924VKR6-F1
#
_cell.length_a   1.000
_cell.length_b   1.000
_cell.length_c   1.000
_cell.angle_alpha   90.00
_cell.angle_beta   90.00
_cell.angle_gamma   90.00
#
_symmetry.space_group_name_H-M   'P 1'
#
loop_
_entity.id
_entity.type
_entity.pdbx_description
1 polymer ?
#
loop_
_entity_poly.entity_id
_entity_poly.type
_entity_poly.pdbx_seq_one_letter_code
_entity_poly.pdbx_strand_id
1 'polypeptide(L)'
;MPRSPKPGGAVIEPRSYATVAGKFGKTTTPLKDAPIDSAQRAAAELQHAISNHIREFLIDQATSLRNFCATNDMPTGVTYERLYRINAGASMLTMTDLAFWNGHMKDLPEFVAESMRRLRSS
;
A
#
# COMPACT_ATOMS: atom_id res chain seq x y z
N MET A 1 14.10 11.86 10.86
CA MET A 1 13.62 10.76 11.74
C MET A 1 12.18 10.44 11.34
N PRO A 2 11.78 9.16 11.25
CA PRO A 2 10.39 8.82 10.95
C PRO A 2 9.47 9.34 12.06
N ARG A 3 8.32 9.93 11.68
CA ARG A 3 7.34 10.46 12.64
C ARG A 3 6.76 9.32 13.47
N SER A 4 6.77 9.48 14.80
CA SER A 4 6.13 8.53 15.70
C SER A 4 4.61 8.54 15.48
N PRO A 5 3.97 7.36 15.37
CA PRO A 5 2.51 7.29 15.24
C PRO A 5 1.83 7.79 16.51
N LYS A 6 0.67 8.45 16.35
CA LYS A 6 -0.19 8.89 17.47
C LYS A 6 -0.79 7.67 18.20
N PRO A 7 -1.14 7.78 19.49
CA PRO A 7 -1.78 6.69 20.24
C PRO A 7 -3.07 6.23 19.53
N GLY A 8 -3.15 4.94 19.17
CA GLY A 8 -4.32 4.35 18.49
C GLY A 8 -4.17 4.12 16.97
N GLY A 9 -3.07 4.57 16.34
CA GLY A 9 -2.80 4.29 14.93
C GLY A 9 -2.29 2.86 14.72
N ALA A 10 -2.94 2.07 13.86
CA ALA A 10 -2.36 0.80 13.43
C ALA A 10 -1.22 1.07 12.44
N VAL A 11 -0.03 0.60 12.80
CA VAL A 11 1.14 0.58 11.95
C VAL A 11 1.04 -0.66 11.06
N ILE A 12 0.16 -0.61 10.04
CA ILE A 12 0.25 -1.56 8.92
C ILE A 12 1.18 -0.87 7.92
N GLU A 13 2.42 -1.30 7.92
CA GLU A 13 3.46 -0.77 7.06
C GLU A 13 3.63 -1.68 5.83
N PRO A 14 2.97 -1.42 4.70
CA PRO A 14 3.63 -1.72 3.46
C PRO A 14 4.91 -0.88 3.43
N ARG A 15 6.04 -1.52 3.16
CA ARG A 15 7.38 -0.93 3.11
C ARG A 15 8.17 -1.73 2.09
N SER A 16 8.83 -1.03 1.17
CA SER A 16 9.62 -1.65 0.11
C SER A 16 10.73 -2.54 0.65
N TYR A 17 11.05 -3.56 -0.14
CA TYR A 17 12.26 -4.39 -0.10
C TYR A 17 12.47 -5.29 1.13
N ALA A 18 12.28 -6.57 0.87
CA ALA A 18 13.23 -7.55 1.36
C ALA A 18 13.44 -8.60 0.27
N THR A 19 14.69 -9.02 0.07
CA THR A 19 15.06 -10.26 -0.65
C THR A 19 14.47 -11.53 0.00
N VAL A 20 13.72 -11.36 1.09
CA VAL A 20 13.07 -12.38 1.90
C VAL A 20 11.62 -11.97 2.10
N ALA A 21 10.68 -12.74 1.55
CA ALA A 21 9.24 -12.47 1.62
C ALA A 21 8.71 -12.19 3.05
N GLY A 22 9.37 -12.70 4.09
CA GLY A 22 8.98 -12.53 5.51
C GLY A 22 9.44 -11.23 6.20
N LYS A 23 10.05 -10.28 5.49
CA LYS A 23 10.49 -8.97 6.04
C LYS A 23 9.70 -7.78 5.51
N PHE A 24 8.68 -8.03 4.69
CA PHE A 24 7.74 -7.02 4.26
C PHE A 24 7.05 -6.39 5.48
N GLY A 25 7.23 -5.08 5.67
CA GLY A 25 6.68 -4.31 6.79
C GLY A 25 7.55 -4.13 8.04
N LYS A 26 8.89 -4.16 7.91
CA LYS A 26 9.83 -3.93 9.04
C LYS A 26 10.90 -2.83 8.83
N THR A 27 10.90 -2.10 7.71
CA THR A 27 11.99 -1.12 7.39
C THR A 27 11.48 0.25 6.91
N THR A 28 11.79 1.31 7.66
CA THR A 28 11.41 2.71 7.40
C THR A 28 12.11 3.35 6.20
N THR A 29 13.11 2.69 5.62
CA THR A 29 14.02 3.28 4.63
C THR A 29 13.89 2.55 3.29
N PRO A 30 13.81 3.26 2.15
CA PRO A 30 13.97 2.65 0.83
C PRO A 30 15.30 1.91 0.80
N LEU A 31 15.27 0.57 0.70
CA LEU A 31 16.48 -0.20 0.47
C LEU A 31 16.77 -0.10 -1.03
N LYS A 32 17.98 0.38 -1.37
CA LYS A 32 18.53 0.69 -2.70
C LYS A 32 17.67 0.27 -3.91
N ASP A 33 17.42 1.24 -4.78
CA ASP A 33 16.94 1.06 -6.15
C ASP A 33 17.80 0.01 -6.86
N ALA A 34 17.34 -1.24 -6.88
CA ALA A 34 17.88 -2.22 -7.80
C ALA A 34 17.06 -2.11 -9.09
N PRO A 35 17.70 -2.30 -10.27
CA PRO A 35 17.08 -2.03 -11.56
C PRO A 35 15.78 -2.83 -11.73
N ILE A 36 14.78 -2.20 -12.35
CA ILE A 36 13.53 -2.88 -12.72
C ILE A 36 13.81 -3.72 -13.97
N ASP A 37 14.14 -4.99 -13.74
CA ASP A 37 14.54 -5.94 -14.77
C ASP A 37 13.38 -6.76 -15.35
N SER A 38 12.18 -6.64 -14.76
CA SER A 38 11.04 -7.48 -15.11
C SER A 38 9.70 -6.80 -14.82
N ALA A 39 8.68 -7.18 -15.60
CA ALA A 39 7.31 -6.69 -15.41
C ALA A 39 6.73 -7.09 -14.03
N GLN A 40 7.09 -8.28 -13.54
CA GLN A 40 6.70 -8.77 -12.22
C GLN A 40 7.25 -7.86 -11.13
N ARG A 41 8.51 -7.43 -11.26
CA ARG A 41 9.13 -6.50 -10.33
C ARG A 41 8.49 -5.12 -10.40
N ALA A 42 8.24 -4.59 -11.60
CA ALA A 42 7.52 -3.33 -11.77
C ALA A 42 6.13 -3.36 -11.10
N ALA A 43 5.39 -4.46 -11.25
CA ALA A 43 4.08 -4.64 -10.62
C ALA A 43 4.18 -4.69 -9.09
N ALA A 44 5.19 -5.37 -8.55
CA ALA A 44 5.43 -5.41 -7.10
C ALA A 44 5.76 -4.01 -6.55
N GLU A 45 6.62 -3.25 -7.23
CA GLU A 45 6.94 -1.87 -6.84
C GLU A 45 5.73 -0.94 -6.90
N LEU A 46 4.90 -1.07 -7.95
CA LEU A 46 3.66 -0.32 -8.06
C LEU A 46 2.70 -0.66 -6.90
N GLN A 47 2.52 -1.95 -6.58
CA GLN A 47 1.69 -2.37 -5.46
C GLN A 47 2.23 -1.84 -4.13
N HIS A 48 3.55 -1.81 -3.93
CA HIS A 48 4.16 -1.20 -2.74
C HIS A 48 3.85 0.29 -2.66
N ALA A 49 4.02 1.03 -3.76
CA ALA A 49 3.71 2.45 -3.82
C ALA A 49 2.25 2.72 -3.46
N ILE A 50 1.31 1.97 -4.03
CA ILE A 50 -0.12 2.09 -3.75
C ILE A 50 -0.42 1.77 -2.28
N SER A 51 0.16 0.69 -1.75
CA SER A 51 -0.06 0.30 -0.35
C SER A 51 0.49 1.37 0.61
N ASN A 52 1.63 1.98 0.29
CA ASN A 52 2.16 3.11 1.06
C ASN A 52 1.21 4.32 1.03
N HIS A 53 0.64 4.63 -0.14
CA HIS A 53 -0.33 5.71 -0.29
C HIS A 53 -1.57 5.48 0.56
N ILE A 54 -2.11 4.25 0.54
CA ILE A 54 -3.22 3.84 1.42
C ILE A 54 -2.86 4.03 2.89
N ARG A 55 -1.64 3.66 3.31
CA ARG A 55 -1.20 3.86 4.69
C ARG A 55 -1.19 5.33 5.07
N GLU A 56 -0.59 6.20 4.25
CA GLU A 56 -0.54 7.64 4.53
C GLU A 56 -1.94 8.24 4.60
N PHE A 57 -2.83 7.85 3.68
CA PHE A 57 -4.25 8.23 3.76
C PHE A 57 -4.90 7.84 5.09
N LEU A 58 -4.71 6.60 5.56
CA LEU A 58 -5.27 6.16 6.85
C LEU A 58 -4.69 6.94 8.05
N ILE A 59 -3.40 7.29 7.98
CA ILE A 59 -2.73 8.11 9.01
C ILE A 59 -3.31 9.54 9.03
N ASP A 60 -3.52 10.14 7.87
CA ASP A 60 -4.12 11.47 7.74
C ASP A 60 -5.55 11.51 8.28
N GLN A 61 -6.29 10.40 8.15
CA GLN A 61 -7.61 10.20 8.74
C GLN A 61 -7.59 9.80 10.22
N ALA A 62 -6.39 9.71 10.84
CA ALA A 62 -6.20 9.26 12.22
C ALA A 62 -6.90 7.91 12.54
N THR A 63 -6.94 6.99 11.58
CA THR A 63 -7.63 5.70 11.71
C THR A 63 -6.70 4.51 11.42
N SER A 64 -7.17 3.31 11.76
CA SER A 64 -6.52 2.06 11.38
C SER A 64 -7.25 1.41 10.21
N LEU A 65 -6.59 0.53 9.44
CA LEU A 65 -7.28 -0.24 8.40
C LEU A 65 -8.47 -1.04 8.96
N ARG A 66 -8.31 -1.62 10.16
CA ARG A 66 -9.38 -2.35 10.84
C ARG A 66 -10.57 -1.44 11.14
N ASN A 67 -10.33 -0.28 11.74
CA ASN A 67 -11.39 0.66 12.08
C ASN A 67 -12.02 1.27 10.83
N PHE A 68 -11.23 1.56 9.81
CA PHE A 68 -11.70 2.03 8.52
C PHE A 68 -12.68 1.01 7.91
N CYS A 69 -12.28 -0.26 7.80
CA CYS A 69 -13.16 -1.32 7.27
C CYS A 69 -14.39 -1.58 8.15
N ALA A 70 -14.31 -1.36 9.46
CA ALA A 70 -15.46 -1.52 10.35
C ALA A 70 -16.48 -0.37 10.26
N THR A 71 -16.07 0.79 9.74
CA THR A 71 -16.89 2.02 9.70
C THR A 71 -17.34 2.40 8.29
N ASN A 72 -16.76 1.79 7.26
CA ASN A 72 -17.09 2.02 5.86
C ASN A 72 -17.88 0.85 5.29
N ASP A 73 -18.70 1.13 4.28
CA ASP A 73 -19.38 0.09 3.53
C ASP A 73 -18.38 -0.67 2.67
N MET A 74 -18.33 -1.99 2.86
CA MET A 74 -17.33 -2.85 2.23
C MET A 74 -18.00 -3.65 1.10
N PRO A 75 -17.57 -3.50 -0.15
CA PRO A 75 -18.15 -4.26 -1.25
C PRO A 75 -17.86 -5.75 -1.09
N THR A 76 -18.75 -6.58 -1.63
CA THR A 76 -18.62 -8.05 -1.58
C THR A 76 -17.24 -8.49 -2.07
N GLY A 77 -16.52 -9.24 -1.22
CA GLY A 77 -15.19 -9.76 -1.53
C GLY A 77 -14.02 -8.85 -1.16
N VAL A 78 -14.27 -7.59 -0.77
CA VAL A 78 -13.25 -6.70 -0.20
C VAL A 78 -13.40 -6.70 1.33
N THR A 79 -12.64 -7.57 2.00
CA THR A 79 -12.66 -7.68 3.46
C THR A 79 -11.43 -7.05 4.10
N TYR A 80 -11.50 -6.79 5.41
CA TYR A 80 -10.34 -6.37 6.19
C TYR A 80 -9.15 -7.33 6.02
N GLU A 81 -9.39 -8.64 6.09
CA GLU A 81 -8.35 -9.67 5.97
C GLU A 81 -7.68 -9.61 4.60
N ARG A 82 -8.46 -9.41 3.54
CA ARG A 82 -7.95 -9.25 2.18
C ARG A 82 -7.05 -8.01 2.08
N LEU A 83 -7.56 -6.85 2.50
CA LEU A 83 -6.80 -5.59 2.45
C LEU A 83 -5.55 -5.65 3.33
N TYR A 84 -5.63 -6.31 4.49
CA TYR A 84 -4.48 -6.55 5.36
C TYR A 84 -3.42 -7.40 4.64
N ARG A 85 -3.81 -8.50 3.99
CA ARG A 85 -2.88 -9.36 3.25
C ARG A 85 -2.23 -8.64 2.07
N ILE A 86 -2.96 -7.76 1.38
CA ILE A 86 -2.39 -6.92 0.30
C ILE A 86 -1.34 -5.97 0.86
N ASN A 87 -1.67 -5.24 1.93
CA ASN A 87 -0.75 -4.31 2.60
C ASN A 87 0.43 -5.02 3.30
N ALA A 88 0.31 -6.32 3.55
CA ALA A 88 1.38 -7.18 4.05
C ALA A 88 2.12 -7.95 2.93
N GLY A 89 1.85 -7.67 1.65
CA GLY A 89 2.54 -8.29 0.51
C GLY A 89 2.25 -9.79 0.36
N ALA A 90 1.29 -10.32 1.12
CA ALA A 90 0.88 -11.72 1.12
C ALA A 90 -0.22 -12.01 0.08
N SER A 91 -0.67 -10.99 -0.65
CA SER A 91 -1.67 -11.08 -1.72
C SER A 91 -1.48 -9.95 -2.72
N MET A 92 -1.85 -10.23 -3.98
CA MET A 92 -1.82 -9.23 -5.04
C MET A 92 -3.03 -8.32 -4.97
N LEU A 93 -2.81 -7.05 -5.23
CA LEU A 93 -3.85 -6.05 -5.42
C LEU A 93 -4.56 -6.30 -6.77
N THR A 94 -5.89 -6.19 -6.77
CA THR A 94 -6.74 -6.34 -7.95
C THR A 94 -7.38 -5.00 -8.35
N MET A 95 -7.94 -4.95 -9.56
CA MET A 95 -8.68 -3.78 -10.02
C MET A 95 -9.89 -3.45 -9.14
N THR A 96 -10.54 -4.46 -8.54
CA THR A 96 -11.63 -4.27 -7.58
C THR A 96 -11.15 -3.55 -6.32
N ASP A 97 -9.96 -3.91 -5.80
CA ASP A 97 -9.37 -3.23 -4.63
C ASP A 97 -9.02 -1.77 -4.97
N LEU A 98 -8.49 -1.51 -6.17
CA LEU A 98 -8.23 -0.14 -6.64
C LEU A 98 -9.50 0.68 -6.81
N ALA A 99 -10.55 0.10 -7.39
CA ALA A 99 -11.83 0.78 -7.55
C ALA A 99 -12.46 1.13 -6.19
N PHE A 100 -12.36 0.23 -5.21
CA PHE A 100 -12.75 0.50 -3.83
C PHE A 100 -11.98 1.69 -3.26
N TRP A 101 -10.65 1.67 -3.32
CA TRP A 101 -9.83 2.75 -2.79
C TRP A 101 -10.01 4.08 -3.52
N ASN A 102 -10.29 4.07 -4.82
CA ASN A 102 -10.60 5.27 -5.61
C ASN A 102 -11.88 5.98 -5.11
N GLY A 103 -12.85 5.23 -4.56
CA GLY A 103 -14.03 5.82 -3.92
C GLY A 103 -13.71 6.64 -2.67
N HIS A 104 -12.53 6.40 -2.06
CA HIS A 104 -12.10 7.06 -0.82
C HIS A 104 -10.95 8.05 -1.01
N MET A 105 -10.10 7.84 -2.02
CA MET A 105 -8.91 8.65 -2.31
C MET A 105 -9.02 9.27 -3.70
N LYS A 106 -9.37 10.56 -3.75
CA LYS A 106 -9.57 11.30 -5.01
C LYS A 106 -8.30 11.43 -5.86
N ASP A 107 -7.14 11.38 -5.23
CA ASP A 107 -5.82 11.52 -5.85
C ASP A 107 -5.23 10.18 -6.31
N LEU A 108 -5.85 9.05 -5.96
CA LEU A 108 -5.33 7.72 -6.27
C LEU A 108 -5.07 7.49 -7.77
N PRO A 109 -5.95 7.88 -8.72
CA PRO A 109 -5.68 7.68 -10.14
C PRO A 109 -4.43 8.40 -10.62
N GLU A 110 -4.25 9.65 -10.17
CA GLU A 110 -3.09 10.46 -10.52
C GLU A 110 -1.81 9.90 -9.90
N PHE A 111 -1.89 9.47 -8.64
CA PHE A 111 -0.79 8.80 -7.94
C PHE A 111 -0.34 7.52 -8.64
N VAL A 112 -1.28 6.66 -9.05
CA VAL A 112 -0.99 5.42 -9.78
C VAL A 112 -0.35 5.72 -11.13
N ALA A 113 -0.90 6.66 -11.89
CA ALA A 113 -0.35 7.06 -13.19
C ALA A 113 1.08 7.59 -13.07
N GLU A 114 1.34 8.45 -12.09
CA GLU A 114 2.67 8.99 -11.82
C GLU A 114 3.64 7.90 -11.35
N SER A 115 3.20 6.99 -10.49
CA SER A 115 4.01 5.84 -10.07
C SER A 115 4.41 4.97 -11.27
N MET A 116 3.49 4.69 -12.19
CA MET A 116 3.80 3.95 -13.42
C MET A 116 4.80 4.69 -14.33
N ARG A 117 4.73 6.02 -14.42
CA ARG A 117 5.72 6.81 -15.19
C ARG A 117 7.12 6.68 -14.59
N ARG A 118 7.23 6.74 -13.25
CA ARG A 118 8.52 6.60 -12.54
C ARG A 118 9.15 5.24 -12.78
N LEU A 119 8.36 4.17 -12.72
CA LEU A 119 8.82 2.81 -12.97
C LEU A 119 9.28 2.58 -14.42
N ARG A 120 8.82 3.39 -15.38
CA ARG A 120 9.30 3.36 -16.77
C ARG A 120 10.66 4.06 -16.93
N SER A 121 10.95 5.04 -16.09
CA SER A 121 12.18 5.85 -16.15
C SER A 121 13.34 5.33 -15.31
N SER A 122 13.10 4.29 -14.49
CA SER A 122 14.07 3.62 -13.62
C SER A 122 14.62 2.35 -14.24
#